data_AF-A0A8S3AZM3-F1
#
_entry.id   AF-A0A8S3AZM3-F1
#
_cell.length_a   1.000
_cell.length_b   1.000
_cell.length_c   1.000
_cell.angle_alpha   90.00
_cell.angle_beta   90.00
_cell.angle_gamma   90.00
#
_symmetry.space_group_name_H-M   'P 1'
#
loop_
_entity.id
_entity.type
_entity.pdbx_description
1 polymer ?
#
loop_
_entity_poly.entity_id
_entity_poly.type
_entity_poly.pdbx_seq_one_letter_code
_entity_poly.pdbx_strand_id
1 'polypeptide(L)' 'MNPAVRAIVRMGIYLGCKVYFIHEGYQGLVDGGNSIRQATWASVSG' A
#
# COMPACT_ATOMS: atom_id res chain seq x y z
N MET A 1 4.85 -9.08 -6.90
CA MET A 1 4.94 -7.92 -5.98
C MET A 1 6.23 -7.99 -5.17
N ASN A 2 6.83 -6.87 -4.74
CA ASN A 2 7.96 -6.89 -3.80
C ASN A 2 7.54 -7.62 -2.49
N PRO A 3 8.29 -8.65 -2.03
CA PRO A 3 7.97 -9.41 -0.81
C PRO A 3 7.78 -8.55 0.44
N ALA A 4 8.55 -7.46 0.59
CA ALA A 4 8.46 -6.57 1.74
C ALA A 4 7.12 -5.82 1.79
N VAL A 5 6.70 -5.29 0.63
CA VAL A 5 5.41 -4.57 0.50
C VAL A 5 4.25 -5.52 0.80
N ARG A 6 4.31 -6.76 0.29
CA ARG A 6 3.29 -7.77 0.57
C ARG A 6 3.18 -8.10 2.06
N ALA A 7 4.30 -8.27 2.75
CA ALA A 7 4.30 -8.58 4.17
C ALA A 7 3.65 -7.48 5.01
N ILE A 8 4.01 -6.21 4.77
CA ILE A 8 3.46 -5.05 5.49
C ILE A 8 1.96 -4.90 5.23
N VAL A 9 1.52 -5.02 3.98
CA VAL A 9 0.10 -4.91 3.63
C VAL A 9 -0.72 -6.01 4.29
N ARG A 10 -0.26 -7.26 4.25
CA ARG A 10 -0.98 -8.38 4.88
C ARG A 10 -1.03 -8.22 6.40
N MET A 11 0.07 -7.86 7.03
CA MET A 11 0.12 -7.67 8.48
C MET A 11 -0.75 -6.48 8.92
N GLY A 12 -0.70 -5.37 8.19
CA GLY A 12 -1.54 -4.20 8.46
C GLY A 12 -3.02 -4.52 8.36
N ILE A 13 -3.44 -5.20 7.29
CA ILE A 13 -4.84 -5.64 7.12
C ILE A 13 -5.23 -6.63 8.23
N TYR A 14 -4.35 -7.57 8.58
CA TYR A 14 -4.59 -8.55 9.66
C TYR A 14 -4.82 -7.88 11.02
N LEU A 15 -4.11 -6.78 11.31
CA LEU A 15 -4.31 -5.97 12.53
C LEU A 15 -5.54 -5.05 12.48
N GLY A 16 -6.32 -5.06 11.38
CA GLY A 16 -7.47 -4.18 11.19
C GLY A 16 -7.10 -2.75 10.75
N CYS A 17 -5.85 -2.50 10.37
CA CYS A 17 -5.41 -1.21 9.86
C CYS A 17 -5.81 -1.01 8.39
N LYS A 18 -6.07 0.25 8.01
CA LYS A 18 -6.19 0.65 6.62
C LYS A 18 -4.80 0.95 6.06
N VAL A 19 -4.37 0.19 5.06
CA VAL A 19 -3.07 0.36 4.41
C VAL A 19 -3.25 1.09 3.08
N TYR A 20 -2.34 2.02 2.76
CA TYR A 20 -2.34 2.78 1.51
C TYR A 20 -0.97 2.66 0.82
N PHE A 21 -1.00 2.53 -0.50
CA PHE A 21 0.16 2.64 -1.37
C PHE A 21 0.40 4.10 -1.72
N ILE A 22 1.67 4.48 -1.70
CA ILE A 22 2.15 5.74 -2.24
C ILE A 22 2.97 5.40 -3.48
N HIS A 23 2.47 5.79 -4.64
CA HIS A 23 3.20 5.68 -5.91
C HIS A 23 4.23 6.80 -6.01
N GLU A 24 5.33 6.62 -6.74
CA GLU A 24 6.39 7.65 -6.90
C GLU A 24 7.03 8.15 -5.57
N GLY A 25 7.08 7.31 -4.55
CA GLY A 25 7.80 7.57 -3.30
C GLY A 25 7.37 8.88 -2.62
N TYR A 26 8.34 9.72 -2.25
CA TYR A 26 8.03 11.02 -1.64
C TYR A 26 7.32 11.99 -2.59
N GLN A 27 7.58 11.90 -3.90
CA GLN A 27 6.92 12.77 -4.86
C GLN A 27 5.40 12.51 -4.87
N GLY A 28 4.98 11.25 -4.93
CA GLY A 28 3.54 10.96 -4.88
C GLY A 28 2.90 11.15 -3.50
N LEU A 29 3.70 11.24 -2.43
CA LEU A 29 3.18 11.72 -1.14
C LEU A 29 2.85 13.22 -1.21
N VAL A 30 3.68 14.01 -1.88
CA VAL A 30 3.46 15.45 -2.07
C VAL A 30 2.32 15.71 -3.06
N ASP A 31 2.30 14.97 -4.19
CA ASP A 31 1.28 15.14 -5.23
C ASP A 31 -0.11 14.72 -4.74
N GLY A 32 -0.17 13.78 -3.79
CA GLY A 32 -1.41 13.29 -3.20
C GLY A 32 -2.40 12.74 -4.25
N GLY A 33 -3.69 12.77 -3.91
CA GLY A 33 -4.77 12.37 -4.82
C GLY A 33 -4.59 10.95 -5.36
N ASN A 34 -4.41 10.83 -6.68
CA ASN A 34 -4.31 9.54 -7.38
C ASN A 34 -3.05 8.73 -7.02
N SER A 35 -2.05 9.38 -6.44
CA SER A 35 -0.79 8.76 -6.02
C SER A 35 -0.93 7.99 -4.70
N ILE A 36 -1.99 8.25 -3.93
CA ILE A 36 -2.31 7.53 -2.68
C ILE A 36 -3.51 6.62 -2.93
N ARG A 37 -3.29 5.30 -2.93
CA ARG A 37 -4.34 4.31 -3.22
C ARG A 37 -4.47 3.30 -2.10
N GLN A 38 -5.70 2.99 -1.70
CA GLN A 38 -5.93 2.01 -0.66
C GLN A 38 -5.48 0.62 -1.12
N ALA A 39 -4.67 -0.04 -0.29
CA ALA A 39 -4.25 -1.42 -0.49
C ALA A 39 -5.35 -2.39 -0.03
N THR A 40 -5.60 -3.41 -0.84
CA THR A 40 -6.53 -4.50 -0.51
C THR A 40 -5.77 -5.82 -0.40
N TRP A 41 -6.38 -6.84 0.19
CA TRP A 41 -5.77 -8.16 0.26
C TRP A 41 -5.41 -8.70 -1.14
N ALA A 42 -6.30 -8.51 -2.11
CA ALA A 42 -6.10 -8.91 -3.50
C ALA A 42 -4.97 -8.13 -4.20
N SER A 43 -4.73 -6.87 -3.79
CA SER A 43 -3.69 -6.03 -4.41
C SER A 43 -2.28 -6.60 -4.27
N VAL A 44 -2.03 -7.48 -3.27
CA VAL A 44 -0.70 -8.06 -2.99
C VAL A 44 -0.63 -9.58 -3.19
N SER A 45 -1.56 -10.16 -3.95
CA SER A 45 -1.65 -11.62 -4.18
C SER A 45 -0.68 -12.18 -5.23
N GLY A 46 0.13 -11.35 -5.90
CA GLY A 46 1.14 -11.77 -6.88
C GLY A 46 2.57 -11.33 -6.58
#